data_AF-A0A1C0A9E1-F1
#
_entry.id   AF-A0A1C0A9E1-F1
#
_cell.length_a   1.000
_cell.length_b   1.000
_cell.length_c   1.000
_cell.angle_alpha   90.00
_cell.angle_beta   90.00
_cell.angle_gamma   90.00
#
_symmetry.space_group_name_H-M   'P 1'
#
loop_
_entity.id
_entity.type
_entity.pdbx_description
1 polymer ?
#
loop_
_entity_poly.entity_id
_entity_poly.type
_entity_poly.pdbx_seq_one_letter_code
_entity_poly.pdbx_strand_id
1 'polypeptide(L)'
;MYKLLINNFEGRLDSILELSREKRNRLINEIQGFFYDEREEEIGIIAAEKVLDFFLEELGALIYNKGLDDSRLWFAKKLENIEIDYDLLYKNTNSKR
;
A
#
# COMPACT_ATOMS: atom_id res chain seq x y z
N MET A 1 -13.85 12.82 -19.09
CA MET A 1 -13.32 11.44 -19.09
C MET A 1 -12.37 11.20 -17.92
N TYR A 2 -11.24 11.94 -17.78
CA TYR A 2 -10.33 11.80 -16.62
C TYR A 2 -11.00 12.02 -15.25
N LYS A 3 -11.89 13.01 -15.12
CA LYS A 3 -12.64 13.28 -13.88
C LYS A 3 -13.53 12.12 -13.40
N LEU A 4 -14.01 11.27 -14.32
CA LEU A 4 -14.85 10.10 -13.98
C LEU A 4 -14.01 8.91 -13.48
N LEU A 5 -12.77 8.77 -13.96
CA LEU A 5 -11.84 7.74 -13.47
C LEU A 5 -11.35 8.05 -12.06
N ILE A 6 -11.11 9.34 -11.75
CA ILE A 6 -10.70 9.79 -10.42
C ILE A 6 -11.82 9.56 -9.40
N ASN A 7 -13.06 9.97 -9.71
CA ASN A 7 -14.19 9.77 -8.81
C ASN A 7 -14.52 8.28 -8.55
N ASN A 8 -14.32 7.40 -9.54
CA ASN A 8 -14.45 5.95 -9.35
C ASN A 8 -13.29 5.34 -8.54
N PHE A 9 -12.15 6.03 -8.44
CA PHE A 9 -11.02 5.61 -7.63
C PHE A 9 -11.15 6.03 -6.17
N GLU A 10 -11.67 7.24 -5.90
CA GLU A 10 -11.97 7.71 -4.53
C GLU A 10 -12.89 6.73 -3.79
N GLY A 11 -14.01 6.32 -4.39
CA GLY A 11 -14.91 5.34 -3.75
C GLY A 11 -14.32 3.93 -3.58
N ARG A 12 -13.25 3.57 -4.32
CA ARG A 12 -12.50 2.32 -4.11
C ARG A 12 -11.49 2.44 -2.98
N LEU A 13 -10.87 3.61 -2.82
CA LEU A 13 -9.87 3.88 -1.77
C LEU A 13 -10.48 3.77 -0.38
N ASP A 14 -11.71 4.29 -0.20
CA ASP A 14 -12.44 4.18 1.07
C ASP A 14 -12.56 2.71 1.51
N SER A 15 -12.97 1.80 0.61
CA SER A 15 -13.07 0.37 0.91
C SER A 15 -11.73 -0.36 1.12
N ILE A 16 -10.62 0.20 0.60
CA ILE A 16 -9.29 -0.42 0.69
C ILE A 16 -8.60 -0.04 2.00
N LEU A 17 -8.89 1.14 2.53
CA LEU A 17 -8.32 1.66 3.77
C LEU A 17 -9.15 1.27 5.02
N GLU A 18 -10.30 0.61 4.83
CA GLU A 18 -11.09 0.07 5.95
C GLU A 18 -10.30 -0.99 6.73
N LEU A 19 -9.98 -0.65 7.98
CA LEU A 19 -9.37 -1.56 8.93
C LEU A 19 -10.43 -2.38 9.65
N SER A 20 -10.12 -3.65 9.95
CA SER A 20 -10.97 -4.44 10.86
C SER A 20 -11.02 -3.76 12.23
N ARG A 21 -12.13 -3.95 12.95
CA ARG A 21 -12.35 -3.34 14.26
C ARG A 21 -11.22 -3.66 15.24
N GLU A 22 -10.71 -4.89 15.21
CA GLU A 22 -9.61 -5.35 16.07
C GLU A 22 -8.30 -4.62 15.74
N LYS A 23 -7.97 -4.48 14.45
CA LYS A 23 -6.77 -3.74 14.01
C LYS A 23 -6.87 -2.27 14.37
N ARG A 24 -8.03 -1.66 14.15
CA ARG A 24 -8.30 -0.26 14.48
C ARG A 24 -8.13 0.00 15.98
N ASN A 25 -8.77 -0.82 16.83
CA ASN A 25 -8.63 -0.72 18.29
C ASN A 25 -7.18 -0.88 18.75
N ARG A 26 -6.44 -1.81 18.14
CA ARG A 26 -5.01 -1.98 18.44
C ARG A 26 -4.23 -0.71 18.12
N LEU A 27 -4.41 -0.13 16.93
CA LEU A 27 -3.71 1.09 16.54
C LEU A 27 -4.07 2.28 17.42
N ILE A 28 -5.34 2.41 17.82
CA ILE A 28 -5.78 3.42 18.77
C ILE A 28 -5.00 3.28 20.09
N ASN A 29 -4.90 2.07 20.64
CA ASN A 29 -4.12 1.83 21.86
C ASN A 29 -2.62 2.14 21.68
N GLU A 30 -2.04 1.81 20.52
CA GLU A 30 -0.63 2.11 20.22
C GLU A 30 -0.40 3.63 20.10
N ILE A 31 -1.37 4.37 19.53
CA ILE A 31 -1.33 5.83 19.49
C ILE A 31 -1.40 6.41 20.91
N GLN A 32 -2.30 5.91 21.76
CA GLN A 32 -2.36 6.34 23.17
C GLN A 32 -1.04 6.08 23.89
N GLY A 33 -0.46 4.88 23.72
CA GLY A 33 0.84 4.53 24.28
C GLY A 33 1.97 5.44 23.79
N PHE A 34 2.01 5.74 22.49
CA PHE A 34 3.00 6.65 21.92
C PHE A 34 2.94 8.06 22.53
N PHE A 35 1.75 8.62 22.72
CA PHE A 35 1.61 9.93 23.37
C PHE A 35 2.04 9.91 24.83
N TYR A 36 1.76 8.83 25.55
CA TYR A 36 2.22 8.67 26.91
C TYR A 36 3.75 8.54 26.98
N ASP A 37 4.34 7.68 26.15
CA ASP A 37 5.78 7.38 26.18
C ASP A 37 6.63 8.57 25.72
N GLU A 38 6.20 9.29 24.69
CA GLU A 38 6.99 10.38 24.09
C GLU A 38 6.68 11.76 24.69
N ARG A 39 5.51 11.93 25.32
CA ARG A 39 5.04 13.25 25.80
C ARG A 39 4.54 13.26 27.24
N GLU A 40 4.55 12.12 27.93
CA GLU A 40 3.94 11.94 29.25
C GLU A 40 2.45 12.39 29.26
N GLU A 41 1.78 12.28 28.10
CA GLU A 41 0.42 12.76 27.88
C GLU A 41 -0.56 11.58 27.73
N GLU A 42 -1.47 11.41 28.68
CA GLU A 42 -2.58 10.45 28.55
C GLU A 42 -3.70 11.05 27.68
N ILE A 43 -3.86 10.53 26.46
CA ILE A 43 -4.96 10.90 25.58
C ILE A 43 -6.09 9.88 25.63
N GLY A 44 -7.33 10.36 25.60
CA GLY A 44 -8.52 9.50 25.56
C GLY A 44 -8.75 8.85 24.19
N ILE A 45 -9.62 7.83 24.16
CA ILE A 45 -9.92 7.03 22.95
C ILE A 45 -10.36 7.89 21.76
N ILE A 46 -11.21 8.90 21.99
CA ILE A 46 -11.72 9.78 20.93
C ILE A 46 -10.59 10.62 20.31
N ALA A 47 -9.63 11.05 21.12
CA ALA A 47 -8.49 11.83 20.64
C ALA A 47 -7.56 10.95 19.78
N ALA A 48 -7.27 9.73 20.25
CA ALA A 48 -6.47 8.77 19.50
C ALA A 48 -7.17 8.31 18.20
N GLU A 49 -8.49 8.16 18.20
CA GLU A 49 -9.28 7.91 16.99
C GLU A 49 -9.11 9.02 15.95
N LYS A 50 -9.23 10.29 16.37
CA LYS A 50 -9.04 11.43 15.45
C LYS A 50 -7.64 11.47 14.86
N VAL A 51 -6.62 11.12 15.64
CA VAL A 51 -5.24 11.02 15.14
C VAL A 51 -5.12 9.91 14.10
N LEU A 52 -5.71 8.73 14.38
CA LEU A 52 -5.72 7.63 13.42
C LEU A 52 -6.43 8.01 12.13
N ASP A 53 -7.61 8.64 12.22
CA ASP A 53 -8.40 9.06 11.06
C ASP A 53 -7.65 10.08 10.22
N PHE A 54 -7.04 11.08 10.84
CA PHE A 54 -6.19 12.04 10.14
C PHE A 54 -5.08 11.36 9.32
N PHE A 55 -4.38 10.37 9.90
CA PHE A 55 -3.34 9.66 9.17
C PHE A 55 -3.88 8.76 8.06
N LEU A 56 -5.04 8.13 8.26
CA LEU A 56 -5.66 7.31 7.23
C LEU A 56 -6.13 8.17 6.05
N GLU A 57 -6.71 9.34 6.31
CA GLU A 57 -7.14 10.30 5.29
C GLU A 57 -5.96 10.92 4.54
N GLU A 58 -4.94 11.41 5.25
CA GLU A 58 -3.85 12.16 4.63
C GLU A 58 -2.76 11.26 4.03
N LEU A 59 -2.41 10.15 4.70
CA LEU A 59 -1.29 9.29 4.29
C LEU A 59 -1.74 7.95 3.69
N GLY A 60 -2.94 7.47 4.01
CA GLY A 60 -3.40 6.13 3.62
C GLY A 60 -3.33 5.90 2.11
N ALA A 61 -3.92 6.82 1.34
CA ALA A 61 -3.92 6.74 -0.13
C ALA A 61 -2.51 6.86 -0.73
N LEU A 62 -1.67 7.76 -0.19
CA LEU A 62 -0.31 7.98 -0.67
C LEU A 62 0.56 6.73 -0.48
N ILE A 63 0.52 6.13 0.71
CA ILE A 63 1.29 4.92 1.04
C ILE A 63 0.78 3.73 0.22
N TYR A 64 -0.54 3.58 0.07
CA TYR A 64 -1.11 2.51 -0.74
C TYR A 64 -0.68 2.60 -2.21
N ASN A 65 -0.81 3.78 -2.83
CA ASN A 65 -0.42 3.99 -4.22
C ASN A 65 1.08 3.76 -4.42
N LYS A 66 1.92 4.24 -3.48
CA LYS A 66 3.35 3.95 -3.51
C LYS A 66 3.63 2.44 -3.45
N GLY A 67 2.92 1.70 -2.58
CA GLY A 67 3.04 0.25 -2.51
C GLY A 67 2.64 -0.46 -3.81
N LEU A 68 1.62 0.06 -4.50
CA LEU A 68 1.22 -0.43 -5.83
C LEU A 68 2.29 -0.16 -6.89
N ASP A 69 2.89 1.03 -6.90
CA ASP A 69 3.98 1.39 -7.80
C ASP A 69 5.22 0.53 -7.59
N ASP A 70 5.61 0.33 -6.33
CA ASP A 70 6.75 -0.52 -5.95
C ASP A 70 6.49 -1.98 -6.37
N SER A 71 5.25 -2.47 -6.20
CA SER A 71 4.83 -3.80 -6.67
C SER A 71 4.90 -3.91 -8.19
N ARG A 72 4.43 -2.89 -8.92
CA ARG A 72 4.48 -2.85 -10.39
C ARG A 72 5.92 -2.92 -10.91
N LEU A 73 6.83 -2.18 -10.29
CA LEU A 73 8.26 -2.19 -10.64
C LEU A 73 8.87 -3.58 -10.43
N TRP A 74 8.58 -4.21 -9.28
CA TRP A 74 9.04 -5.56 -8.98
C TRP A 74 8.55 -6.58 -10.02
N PHE A 75 7.27 -6.53 -10.38
CA PHE A 75 6.69 -7.41 -11.40
C PHE A 75 7.30 -7.19 -12.78
N ALA A 76 7.51 -5.95 -13.20
CA ALA A 76 8.12 -5.64 -14.49
C ALA A 76 9.52 -6.28 -14.62
N LYS A 77 10.35 -6.14 -13.58
CA LYS A 77 11.68 -6.78 -13.53
C LYS A 77 11.59 -8.31 -13.55
N LYS A 78 10.58 -8.88 -12.89
CA LYS A 78 10.39 -10.34 -12.90
C LYS A 78 10.00 -10.84 -14.30
N LEU A 79 9.18 -10.09 -15.04
CA LEU A 79 8.79 -10.42 -16.41
C LEU A 79 9.97 -10.35 -17.37
N GLU A 80 10.82 -9.31 -17.28
CA GLU A 80 12.05 -9.21 -18.09
C GLU A 80 12.96 -10.44 -17.89
N ASN A 81 13.13 -10.90 -16.65
CA ASN A 81 13.89 -12.13 -16.39
C ASN A 81 13.26 -13.37 -17.05
N ILE A 82 11.93 -13.48 -17.03
CA ILE A 82 11.20 -14.59 -17.67
C ILE A 82 11.38 -14.53 -19.20
N GLU A 83 11.38 -13.33 -19.78
CA GLU A 83 11.59 -13.13 -21.23
C GLU A 83 13.01 -13.58 -21.63
N ILE A 84 14.03 -13.21 -20.86
CA ILE A 84 15.41 -13.69 -21.07
C ILE A 84 15.49 -15.21 -20.95
N ASP A 85 14.89 -15.79 -19.91
CA ASP A 85 14.88 -17.24 -19.71
C ASP A 85 14.21 -17.97 -20.89
N TYR A 86 13.14 -17.39 -21.45
CA TYR A 86 12.47 -17.91 -22.64
C TYR A 86 13.36 -17.82 -23.89
N ASP A 87 14.04 -16.69 -24.10
CA ASP A 87 14.94 -16.50 -25.24
C ASP A 87 16.10 -17.51 -25.24
N LEU A 88 16.61 -17.88 -24.07
CA LEU A 88 17.65 -18.90 -23.92
C LEU A 88 17.18 -20.31 -24.33
N LEU A 89 15.88 -20.58 -24.35
CA LEU A 89 15.34 -21.87 -24.80
C LEU A 89 15.30 -22.01 -26.33
N TYR A 90 15.49 -20.94 -27.10
CA TYR A 90 15.62 -21.06 -28.55
C TYR A 90 16.85 -21.91 -28.90
N LYS A 91 16.61 -23.07 -29.53
CA LYS A 91 17.69 -23.91 -30.03
C LYS A 91 18.35 -23.24 -31.24
N ASN A 92 19.66 -23.15 -31.21
CA ASN A 92 20.45 -22.69 -32.35
C ASN A 92 20.25 -23.66 -33.53
N THR A 93 19.52 -23.24 -34.57
CA THR A 93 19.22 -24.08 -35.76
C THR A 93 20.37 -24.12 -36.77
N ASN A 94 21.48 -23.41 -36.51
CA ASN A 94 22.67 -23.40 -37.36
C ASN A 94 23.73 -24.42 -36.88
N SER A 95 23.43 -25.71 -36.97
CA SER A 95 24.46 -26.76 -36.86
C SER A 95 24.16 -27.93 -37.78
N LYS A 96 24.08 -27.66 -39.09
CA LYS A 96 24.42 -28.63 -40.15
C LYS A 96 24.93 -27.85 -41.37
N ARG A 97 26.24 -27.60 -41.40
CA ARG A 97 27.02 -27.58 -42.64
C ARG A 97 28.04 -28.71 -42.53
#